data_AF-A0A9P5EJB5-F1
#
_entry.id   AF-A0A9P5EJB5-F1
#
_cell.length_a   1.000
_cell.length_b   1.000
_cell.length_c   1.000
_cell.angle_alpha   90.00
_cell.angle_beta   90.00
_cell.angle_gamma   90.00
#
_symmetry.space_group_name_H-M   'P 1'
#
loop_
_entity.id
_entity.type
_entity.pdbx_description
1 polymer ?
#
loop_
_entity_poly.entity_id
_entity_poly.type
_entity_poly.pdbx_seq_one_letter_code
_entity_poly.pdbx_strand_id
1 'polypeptide(L)'
;MPPRRNIRDEDWERFRPTIRKLYLQEDRNLKDVLLILGTCHEFYPSKAQLEWRLKLWHLTKNMGVTDWKYLGNEINQRKRRGKESKVYLSGIALRSKALEKGISRYCYETAIEKATGHVLKPPVPEDQPLLVCTPGPEKTNSSFRMDNIPWLLSSKLIEGSSFQPPAHLMATVTDQ
;
A
#
# COMPACT_ATOMS: atom_id res chain seq x y z
N MET A 1 36.47 -8.88 -1.50
CA MET A 1 35.08 -8.35 -1.50
C MET A 1 35.08 -7.01 -0.76
N PRO A 2 34.46 -5.95 -1.28
CA PRO A 2 34.30 -4.72 -0.51
C PRO A 2 33.39 -4.99 0.71
N PRO A 3 33.67 -4.38 1.88
CA PRO A 3 32.88 -4.58 3.09
C PRO A 3 31.42 -4.16 2.86
N ARG A 4 30.48 -4.94 3.42
CA ARG A 4 29.05 -4.60 3.40
C ARG A 4 28.86 -3.27 4.13
N ARG A 5 28.58 -2.19 3.38
CA ARG A 5 28.20 -0.90 3.97
C ARG A 5 26.88 -1.08 4.72
N ASN A 6 26.90 -0.82 6.02
CA ASN A 6 25.68 -0.71 6.81
C ASN A 6 25.05 0.65 6.51
N ILE A 7 23.90 0.65 5.82
CA ILE A 7 23.16 1.85 5.45
C ILE A 7 22.04 2.02 6.46
N ARG A 8 21.92 3.22 7.03
CA ARG A 8 20.93 3.51 8.08
C ARG A 8 19.52 3.48 7.53
N ASP A 9 18.54 3.13 8.36
CA ASP A 9 17.13 3.10 7.97
C ASP A 9 16.64 4.47 7.48
N GLU A 10 17.15 5.56 8.05
CA GLU A 10 16.77 6.92 7.66
C GLU A 10 17.13 7.24 6.19
N ASP A 11 18.30 6.79 5.73
CA ASP A 11 18.73 6.98 4.34
C ASP A 11 17.82 6.21 3.37
N TRP A 12 17.42 5.00 3.77
CA TRP A 12 16.49 4.20 2.97
C TRP A 12 15.12 4.85 2.84
N GLU A 13 14.58 5.39 3.93
CA GLU A 13 13.27 6.05 3.89
C GLU A 13 13.31 7.33 3.03
N ARG A 14 14.42 8.08 3.09
CA ARG A 14 14.66 9.25 2.22
C ARG A 14 14.57 8.89 0.74
N PHE A 15 15.14 7.76 0.32
CA PHE A 15 15.15 7.32 -1.08
C PHE A 15 13.97 6.42 -1.47
N ARG A 16 13.16 5.96 -0.51
CA ARG A 16 11.97 5.14 -0.75
C ARG A 16 11.04 5.69 -1.85
N PRO A 17 10.64 6.98 -1.89
CA PRO A 17 9.78 7.48 -2.95
C PRO A 17 10.42 7.40 -4.33
N THR A 18 11.72 7.68 -4.42
CA THR A 18 12.50 7.57 -5.66
C THR A 18 12.59 6.12 -6.13
N ILE A 19 12.92 5.20 -5.22
CA ILE A 19 12.98 3.76 -5.50
C ILE A 19 11.61 3.26 -5.97
N ARG A 20 10.53 3.66 -5.28
CA ARG A 20 9.16 3.30 -5.65
C ARG A 20 8.81 3.78 -7.06
N LYS A 21 9.16 5.01 -7.41
CA LYS A 21 8.94 5.56 -8.76
C LYS A 21 9.71 4.79 -9.82
N LEU A 22 11.03 4.68 -9.67
CA LEU A 22 11.90 4.00 -10.64
C LEU A 22 11.49 2.53 -10.82
N TYR A 23 11.24 1.84 -9.71
CA TYR A 23 10.89 0.43 -9.75
C TYR A 23 9.47 0.25 -10.30
N LEU A 24 8.43 0.81 -9.67
CA LEU A 24 7.04 0.48 -9.98
C LEU A 24 6.41 1.30 -11.12
N GLN A 25 6.74 2.59 -11.23
CA GLN A 25 6.11 3.48 -12.22
C GLN A 25 6.84 3.45 -13.56
N GLU A 26 8.17 3.48 -13.52
CA GLU A 26 9.02 3.46 -14.73
C GLU A 26 9.40 2.04 -15.18
N ASP A 27 8.94 1.02 -14.45
CA ASP A 27 9.22 -0.39 -14.70
C ASP A 27 10.71 -0.76 -14.86
N ARG A 28 11.61 -0.03 -14.20
CA ARG A 28 13.06 -0.30 -14.28
C ARG A 28 13.43 -1.63 -13.61
N ASN A 29 14.47 -2.28 -14.13
CA ASN A 29 15.03 -3.48 -13.51
C ASN A 29 15.89 -3.09 -12.29
N LEU A 30 16.19 -4.04 -11.40
CA LEU A 30 16.97 -3.76 -10.18
C LEU A 30 18.37 -3.17 -10.45
N LYS A 31 19.04 -3.60 -11.52
CA LYS A 31 20.38 -3.09 -11.88
C LYS A 31 20.31 -1.63 -12.30
N ASP A 32 19.30 -1.27 -13.11
CA ASP A 32 19.08 0.10 -13.56
C ASP A 32 18.72 1.00 -12.37
N VAL A 33 17.88 0.52 -11.44
CA VAL A 33 17.57 1.24 -10.20
C VAL A 33 18.84 1.52 -9.40
N LEU A 34 19.70 0.50 -9.20
CA LEU A 34 20.97 0.68 -8.49
C LEU A 34 21.90 1.67 -9.21
N LEU A 35 21.97 1.60 -10.54
CA LEU A 35 22.78 2.50 -11.33
C LEU A 35 22.30 3.95 -11.14
N ILE A 36 21.00 4.21 -11.29
CA ILE A 36 20.41 5.54 -11.14
C ILE A 36 20.59 6.08 -9.71
N LEU A 37 20.40 5.23 -8.69
CA LEU A 37 20.65 5.61 -7.30
C LEU A 37 22.11 6.02 -7.08
N GLY A 38 23.05 5.29 -7.67
CA GLY A 38 24.47 5.59 -7.56
C GLY A 38 24.91 6.81 -8.38
N THR A 39 24.39 7.00 -9.59
CA THR A 39 24.81 8.09 -10.49
C THR A 39 24.14 9.41 -10.19
N CYS A 40 22.85 9.40 -9.82
CA CYS A 40 22.06 10.62 -9.66
C CYS A 40 21.90 11.05 -8.20
N HIS A 41 22.08 10.12 -7.25
CA HIS A 41 21.79 10.36 -5.84
C HIS A 41 22.94 9.98 -4.90
N GLU A 42 24.10 9.58 -5.46
CA GLU A 42 25.29 9.14 -4.70
C GLU A 42 24.98 8.04 -3.66
N PHE A 43 23.95 7.24 -3.93
CA PHE A 43 23.46 6.19 -3.05
C PHE A 43 23.82 4.82 -3.61
N TYR A 44 24.69 4.09 -2.89
CA TYR A 44 25.29 2.85 -3.38
C TYR A 44 24.91 1.63 -2.53
N PRO A 45 23.64 1.21 -2.49
CA PRO A 45 23.26 -0.02 -1.83
C PRO A 45 23.68 -1.24 -2.66
N SER A 46 23.87 -2.38 -1.98
CA SER A 46 23.99 -3.66 -2.69
C SER A 46 22.65 -4.13 -3.22
N LYS A 47 22.68 -4.97 -4.26
CA LYS A 47 21.48 -5.60 -4.82
C LYS A 47 20.65 -6.33 -3.76
N ALA A 48 21.29 -7.10 -2.89
CA ALA A 48 20.61 -7.86 -1.84
C ALA A 48 19.90 -6.94 -0.82
N GLN A 49 20.52 -5.80 -0.48
CA GLN A 49 19.88 -4.82 0.41
C GLN A 49 18.66 -4.18 -0.24
N LEU A 50 18.75 -3.82 -1.53
CA LEU A 50 17.61 -3.27 -2.26
C LEU A 50 16.47 -4.30 -2.36
N GLU A 51 16.77 -5.56 -2.69
CA GLU A 51 15.77 -6.63 -2.73
C GLU A 51 15.07 -6.83 -1.38
N TRP A 52 15.84 -6.84 -0.29
CA TRP A 52 15.29 -6.94 1.05
C TRP A 52 14.40 -5.74 1.40
N ARG A 53 14.81 -4.52 1.05
CA ARG A 53 14.01 -3.30 1.26
C ARG A 53 12.72 -3.29 0.45
N LEU A 54 12.76 -3.73 -0.80
CA LEU A 54 11.55 -3.87 -1.62
C LEU A 54 10.56 -4.85 -1.01
N LYS A 55 11.03 -5.96 -0.43
CA LYS A 55 10.18 -6.90 0.32
C LYS A 55 9.60 -6.26 1.57
N LEU A 56 10.43 -5.61 2.38
CA LEU A 56 10.02 -4.94 3.62
C LEU A 56 8.97 -3.85 3.38
N TRP A 57 9.10 -3.10 2.28
CA TRP A 57 8.15 -2.07 1.90
C TRP A 57 6.94 -2.59 1.13
N HIS A 58 6.83 -3.91 0.94
CA HIS A 58 5.82 -4.55 0.11
C HIS A 58 5.71 -3.87 -1.27
N LEU A 59 6.84 -3.69 -1.96
CA LEU A 59 6.89 -3.15 -3.32
C LEU A 59 7.13 -4.28 -4.31
N THR A 60 6.04 -4.87 -4.80
CA THR A 60 6.07 -5.97 -5.77
C THR A 60 5.43 -5.56 -7.09
N LYS A 61 5.98 -6.10 -8.20
CA LYS A 61 5.43 -5.93 -9.56
C LYS A 61 4.57 -7.11 -10.01
N ASN A 62 4.82 -8.26 -9.40
CA ASN A 62 4.28 -9.54 -9.84
C ASN A 62 3.42 -10.14 -8.73
N MET A 63 2.38 -10.86 -9.14
CA MET A 63 1.51 -11.64 -8.27
C MET A 63 1.81 -13.13 -8.46
N GLY A 64 1.75 -13.89 -7.35
CA GLY A 64 1.85 -15.33 -7.35
C GLY A 64 0.52 -15.99 -7.74
N VAL A 65 0.55 -17.31 -7.91
CA VAL A 65 -0.63 -18.09 -8.35
C VAL A 65 -1.80 -17.96 -7.36
N THR A 66 -1.49 -17.97 -6.05
CA THR A 66 -2.47 -17.79 -4.97
C THR A 66 -3.16 -16.44 -5.06
N ASP A 67 -2.39 -15.37 -5.28
CA ASP A 67 -2.90 -14.00 -5.36
C ASP A 67 -3.77 -13.80 -6.60
N TRP A 68 -3.36 -14.41 -7.72
CA TRP A 68 -4.19 -14.44 -8.93
C TRP A 68 -5.52 -15.16 -8.69
N LYS A 69 -5.51 -16.34 -8.06
CA LYS A 69 -6.75 -17.08 -7.74
C LYS A 69 -7.67 -16.27 -6.82
N TYR A 70 -7.11 -15.64 -5.78
CA TYR A 70 -7.84 -14.74 -4.90
C TYR A 70 -8.49 -13.60 -5.70
N LEU A 71 -7.70 -12.92 -6.53
CA LEU A 71 -8.13 -11.80 -7.33
C LEU A 71 -9.23 -12.17 -8.32
N GLY A 72 -9.08 -13.30 -9.02
CA GLY A 72 -10.07 -13.81 -9.96
C GLY A 72 -11.41 -14.10 -9.29
N ASN A 73 -11.38 -14.76 -8.12
CA ASN A 73 -12.60 -15.03 -7.34
C ASN A 73 -13.29 -13.73 -6.90
N GLU A 74 -12.52 -12.78 -6.39
CA GLU A 74 -13.02 -11.50 -5.90
C GLU A 74 -13.64 -10.64 -7.02
N ILE A 75 -13.02 -10.61 -8.21
CA ILE A 75 -13.58 -9.94 -9.41
C ILE A 75 -14.86 -10.64 -9.87
N ASN A 76 -14.87 -11.97 -9.91
CA ASN A 76 -16.06 -12.74 -10.27
C ASN A 76 -17.22 -12.47 -9.30
N GLN A 77 -16.93 -12.41 -7.99
CA GLN A 77 -17.93 -12.07 -6.99
C GLN A 77 -18.48 -10.66 -7.18
N ARG A 78 -17.64 -9.67 -7.46
CA ARG A 78 -18.09 -8.30 -7.76
C ARG A 78 -18.92 -8.22 -9.04
N LYS A 79 -18.50 -8.94 -10.09
CA LYS A 79 -19.23 -9.02 -11.37
C LYS A 79 -20.64 -9.60 -11.19
N ARG A 80 -20.79 -10.66 -10.38
CA ARG A 80 -22.10 -11.23 -10.02
C ARG A 80 -23.02 -10.23 -9.30
N ARG A 81 -22.43 -9.26 -8.59
CA ARG A 81 -23.16 -8.18 -7.90
C ARG A 81 -23.35 -6.93 -8.79
N GLY A 82 -22.99 -6.99 -10.08
CA GLY A 82 -23.10 -5.87 -11.01
C GLY A 82 -22.10 -4.73 -10.76
N LYS A 83 -20.99 -4.99 -10.06
CA LYS A 83 -19.98 -3.97 -9.75
C LYS A 83 -18.75 -4.09 -10.63
N GLU A 84 -18.27 -2.97 -11.13
CA GLU A 84 -16.96 -2.87 -11.76
C GLU A 84 -15.83 -3.02 -10.74
N SER A 85 -14.66 -3.44 -11.23
CA SER A 85 -13.47 -3.69 -10.40
C SER A 85 -12.25 -2.97 -10.97
N LYS A 86 -11.62 -2.12 -10.15
CA LYS A 86 -10.27 -1.60 -10.37
C LYS A 86 -9.32 -2.29 -9.40
N VAL A 87 -8.20 -2.77 -9.92
CA VAL A 87 -7.22 -3.53 -9.15
C VAL A 87 -5.92 -2.75 -9.08
N TYR A 88 -5.35 -2.67 -7.90
CA TYR A 88 -4.06 -2.03 -7.64
C TYR A 88 -3.11 -3.04 -7.00
N LEU A 89 -1.88 -3.09 -7.51
CA LEU A 89 -0.78 -3.85 -6.92
C LEU A 89 0.31 -2.87 -6.51
N SER A 90 0.69 -2.88 -5.23
CA SER A 90 1.66 -1.93 -4.66
C SER A 90 1.26 -0.47 -4.88
N GLY A 91 -0.05 -0.20 -5.01
CA GLY A 91 -0.62 1.11 -5.35
C GLY A 91 -0.53 1.52 -6.82
N ILE A 92 -0.10 0.63 -7.72
CA ILE A 92 -0.15 0.85 -9.18
C ILE A 92 -1.38 0.15 -9.75
N ALA A 93 -2.16 0.88 -10.55
CA ALA A 93 -3.34 0.32 -11.22
C ALA A 93 -2.93 -0.72 -12.27
N LEU A 94 -3.50 -1.92 -12.18
CA LEU A 94 -3.34 -2.95 -13.20
C LEU A 94 -4.21 -2.61 -14.41
N ARG A 95 -3.63 -2.67 -15.62
CA ARG A 95 -4.37 -2.49 -16.87
C ARG A 95 -5.30 -3.68 -17.09
N SER A 96 -6.51 -3.43 -17.60
CA SER A 96 -7.52 -4.48 -17.85
C SER A 96 -6.98 -5.65 -18.68
N LYS A 97 -6.20 -5.37 -19.73
CA LYS A 97 -5.58 -6.41 -20.57
C LYS A 97 -4.59 -7.31 -19.80
N ALA A 98 -3.84 -6.75 -18.85
CA ALA A 98 -2.92 -7.51 -18.02
C ALA A 98 -3.69 -8.37 -16.99
N LEU A 99 -4.77 -7.80 -16.45
CA LEU A 99 -5.68 -8.48 -15.53
C LEU A 99 -6.35 -9.69 -16.19
N GLU A 100 -6.93 -9.52 -17.38
CA GLU A 100 -7.55 -10.59 -18.16
C GLU A 100 -6.56 -11.71 -18.47
N LYS A 101 -5.35 -11.36 -18.93
CA LYS A 101 -4.30 -12.34 -19.23
C LYS A 101 -3.87 -13.11 -17.98
N GLY A 102 -3.71 -12.43 -16.84
CA GLY A 102 -3.34 -13.07 -15.58
C GLY A 102 -4.44 -14.00 -15.07
N ILE A 103 -5.70 -13.56 -15.08
CA ILE A 103 -6.86 -14.37 -14.69
C ILE A 103 -6.96 -15.60 -15.60
N SER A 104 -6.90 -15.43 -16.92
CA SER A 104 -6.97 -16.53 -17.88
C SER A 104 -5.87 -17.58 -17.66
N ARG A 105 -4.65 -17.13 -17.30
CA ARG A 105 -3.52 -18.03 -17.06
C ARG A 105 -3.63 -18.82 -15.75
N TYR A 106 -4.10 -18.18 -14.67
CA TYR A 106 -3.95 -18.72 -13.32
C TYR A 106 -5.26 -19.10 -12.61
N CYS A 107 -6.40 -18.62 -13.10
CA CYS A 107 -7.72 -18.83 -12.48
C CYS A 107 -8.54 -19.92 -13.18
N TYR A 108 -7.90 -20.90 -13.81
CA TYR A 108 -8.62 -22.07 -14.33
C TYR A 108 -8.94 -23.03 -13.18
N GLU A 109 -10.13 -23.62 -13.24
CA GLU A 109 -10.52 -24.70 -12.34
C GLU A 109 -10.03 -26.04 -12.89
N THR A 110 -9.26 -26.76 -12.10
CA THR A 110 -8.87 -28.14 -12.41
C THR A 110 -10.05 -29.10 -12.26
N ALA A 111 -10.00 -30.26 -12.92
CA ALA A 111 -11.03 -31.30 -12.79
C ALA A 111 -11.21 -31.77 -11.33
N ILE A 112 -10.14 -31.76 -10.54
CA ILE A 112 -10.14 -32.14 -9.12
C ILE A 112 -10.86 -31.08 -8.26
N GLU A 113 -10.60 -29.79 -8.49
CA GLU A 113 -11.30 -28.69 -7.80
C GLU A 113 -12.81 -28.71 -8.10
N LYS A 114 -13.20 -29.06 -9.33
CA LYS A 114 -14.61 -29.24 -9.69
C LYS A 114 -15.25 -30.44 -9.01
N ALA A 115 -14.56 -31.58 -8.97
CA ALA A 115 -15.08 -32.82 -8.40
C ALA A 115 -15.23 -32.76 -6.86
N THR A 116 -14.40 -31.97 -6.18
CA THR A 116 -14.43 -31.87 -4.71
C THR A 116 -15.43 -30.84 -4.19
N GLY A 117 -16.02 -29.98 -5.03
CA GLY A 117 -16.98 -28.95 -4.63
C GLY A 117 -16.44 -27.89 -3.65
N HIS A 118 -15.18 -28.04 -3.21
CA HIS A 118 -14.49 -27.18 -2.28
C HIS A 118 -13.78 -26.08 -3.05
N VAL A 119 -14.49 -25.00 -3.39
CA VAL A 119 -13.83 -23.72 -3.65
C VAL A 119 -13.43 -23.16 -2.29
N LEU A 120 -12.28 -23.61 -1.76
CA LEU A 120 -11.66 -22.92 -0.64
C LEU A 120 -11.46 -21.48 -1.10
N LYS A 121 -12.19 -20.55 -0.48
CA LYS A 121 -11.98 -19.12 -0.69
C LYS A 121 -10.47 -18.91 -0.55
N PRO A 122 -9.76 -18.45 -1.60
CA PRO A 122 -8.33 -18.32 -1.52
C PRO A 122 -8.00 -17.47 -0.28
N PRO A 123 -7.03 -17.90 0.54
CA PRO A 123 -6.65 -17.12 1.72
C PRO A 123 -6.33 -15.70 1.26
N VAL A 124 -6.78 -14.72 2.05
CA VAL A 124 -6.46 -13.32 1.76
C VAL A 124 -4.92 -13.23 1.73
N PRO A 125 -4.32 -12.65 0.68
CA PRO A 125 -2.88 -12.45 0.66
C PRO A 125 -2.49 -11.50 1.79
N GLU A 126 -2.10 -12.01 2.95
CA GLU A 126 -1.74 -11.19 4.12
C GLU A 126 -0.49 -10.36 3.85
N ASP A 127 0.39 -10.82 2.95
CA ASP A 127 1.71 -10.21 2.72
C ASP A 127 1.80 -9.35 1.45
N GLN A 128 0.73 -9.26 0.65
CA GLN A 128 0.78 -8.52 -0.62
C GLN A 128 -0.07 -7.25 -0.62
N PRO A 129 0.45 -6.17 -1.23
CA PRO A 129 -0.23 -4.88 -1.33
C PRO A 129 -1.28 -4.88 -2.46
N LEU A 130 -2.18 -5.87 -2.44
CA LEU A 130 -3.23 -6.06 -3.43
C LEU A 130 -4.54 -5.41 -2.95
N LEU A 131 -5.08 -4.51 -3.75
CA LEU A 131 -6.31 -3.79 -3.44
C LEU A 131 -7.29 -3.91 -4.62
N VAL A 132 -8.52 -4.33 -4.33
CA VAL A 132 -9.62 -4.34 -5.30
C VAL A 132 -10.71 -3.37 -4.86
N CYS A 133 -11.02 -2.39 -5.70
CA CYS A 133 -12.00 -1.35 -5.40
C CYS A 133 -13.06 -1.27 -6.50
N THR A 134 -14.27 -0.86 -6.12
CA THR A 134 -15.23 -0.35 -7.11
C THR A 134 -14.80 1.07 -7.48
N PRO A 135 -14.66 1.39 -8.79
CA PRO A 135 -14.38 2.77 -9.18
C PRO A 135 -15.42 3.70 -8.59
N GLY A 136 -15.00 4.81 -7.99
CA GLY A 136 -15.92 5.91 -7.68
C GLY A 136 -16.57 6.43 -8.96
N PRO A 137 -17.76 7.05 -8.88
CA PRO A 137 -18.39 7.68 -10.03
C PRO A 137 -17.38 8.61 -10.71
N GLU A 138 -17.30 8.55 -12.04
CA GLU A 138 -16.36 9.37 -12.81
C GLU A 138 -16.50 10.84 -12.42
N LYS A 139 -15.35 11.52 -12.31
CA LYS A 139 -15.21 12.87 -11.77
C LYS A 139 -16.24 13.82 -12.39
N THR A 140 -17.35 14.01 -11.70
CA THR A 140 -17.98 15.32 -11.68
C THR A 140 -17.02 16.23 -10.94
N ASN A 141 -16.78 17.42 -11.47
CA ASN A 141 -15.97 18.47 -10.86
C ASN A 141 -16.68 19.02 -9.60
N SER A 142 -16.99 18.14 -8.66
CA SER A 142 -17.50 18.47 -7.36
C SER A 142 -16.30 18.95 -6.56
N SER A 143 -16.17 20.27 -6.43
CA SER A 143 -15.48 20.87 -5.30
C SER A 143 -16.21 20.36 -4.05
N PHE A 144 -15.75 19.24 -3.50
CA PHE A 144 -16.19 18.78 -2.21
C PHE A 144 -15.80 19.88 -1.22
N ARG A 145 -16.76 20.72 -0.82
CA ARG A 145 -16.58 21.67 0.28
C ARG A 145 -16.31 20.85 1.53
N MET A 146 -15.03 20.76 1.89
CA MET A 146 -14.59 20.05 3.10
C MET A 146 -14.86 20.86 4.37
N ASP A 147 -15.33 22.09 4.19
CA ASP A 147 -15.46 23.13 5.22
C ASP A 147 -16.54 22.81 6.27
N ASN A 148 -17.41 21.82 6.02
CA ASN A 148 -18.55 21.49 6.88
C ASN A 148 -18.60 20.03 7.35
N ILE A 149 -17.48 19.31 7.33
CA ILE A 149 -17.45 17.92 7.80
C ILE A 149 -17.26 17.93 9.33
N PRO A 150 -18.25 17.52 10.14
CA PRO A 150 -18.23 17.77 11.59
C PRO A 150 -17.01 17.21 12.33
N TRP A 151 -16.53 16.03 11.95
CA TRP A 151 -15.37 15.40 12.58
C TRP A 151 -14.01 15.98 12.13
N LEU A 152 -13.97 16.69 11.01
CA LEU A 152 -12.82 17.50 10.57
C LEU A 152 -12.77 18.86 11.31
N LEU A 153 -13.91 19.34 11.82
CA LEU A 153 -14.00 20.54 12.66
C LEU A 153 -13.66 20.24 14.13
N SER A 154 -13.94 19.02 14.61
CA SER A 154 -13.69 18.61 15.99
C SER A 154 -12.21 18.61 16.41
N SER A 155 -11.27 18.42 15.48
CA SER A 155 -9.83 18.47 15.79
C SER A 155 -9.36 19.85 16.24
N LYS A 156 -10.07 20.92 15.86
CA LYS A 156 -9.77 22.30 16.29
C LYS A 156 -10.28 22.66 17.67
N LEU A 157 -11.11 21.81 18.28
CA LEU A 157 -11.74 22.10 19.57
C LEU A 157 -10.92 21.58 20.77
N ILE A 158 -9.97 20.68 20.54
CA ILE A 158 -9.17 20.05 21.60
C ILE A 158 -7.84 20.81 21.83
N GLU A 159 -7.36 21.60 20.87
CA GLU A 159 -6.12 22.41 21.02
C GLU A 159 -6.28 23.64 21.95
N GLY A 160 -7.50 23.98 22.37
CA GLY A 160 -7.77 25.17 23.19
C GLY A 160 -7.93 24.95 24.69
N SER A 161 -7.96 23.71 25.18
CA SER A 161 -8.21 23.45 26.60
C SER A 161 -6.91 23.12 27.34
N SER A 162 -6.04 24.13 27.48
CA SER A 162 -5.05 24.13 28.55
C SER A 162 -5.82 24.16 29.87
N PHE A 163 -5.94 23.00 30.50
CA PHE A 163 -6.51 22.87 31.83
C PHE A 163 -5.58 23.60 32.83
N GLN A 164 -5.82 24.89 33.07
CA GLN A 164 -5.24 25.58 34.21
C GLN A 164 -6.03 25.15 35.45
N PRO A 165 -5.40 24.51 36.45
CA PRO A 165 -6.07 24.28 37.72
C PRO A 165 -6.32 25.64 38.41
N PRO A 166 -7.52 25.87 38.97
CA PRO A 166 -7.89 27.16 39.54
C PRO A 166 -7.15 27.46 40.85
N ALA A 167 -6.52 28.64 40.94
CA ALA A 167 -5.63 29.10 42.02
C ALA A 167 -6.31 29.44 43.36
N HIS A 168 -7.41 28.77 43.73
CA HIS A 168 -8.17 29.08 44.95
C HIS A 168 -7.98 28.07 46.10
N LEU A 169 -7.10 27.09 45.96
CA LEU A 169 -6.68 26.20 47.06
C LEU A 169 -5.29 26.54 47.61
N MET A 170 -4.93 27.82 47.62
CA MET A 170 -3.89 28.34 48.51
C MET A 170 -4.57 29.10 49.65
N ALA A 171 -5.27 28.35 50.50
CA ALA A 171 -5.66 28.84 51.81
C ALA A 171 -4.50 28.56 52.77
N THR A 172 -3.91 29.64 53.26
CA THR A 172 -2.93 29.70 54.33
C THR A 172 -3.43 28.99 55.58
N VAL A 173 -2.63 28.07 56.14
CA VAL A 173 -2.64 27.79 57.57
C VAL A 173 -1.23 28.01 58.10
N THR A 174 -1.17 29.06 58.92
CA THR A 174 -0.09 29.54 59.75
C THR A 174 0.15 28.58 60.93
N ASP A 175 1.43 28.29 61.18
CA ASP A 175 2.10 28.09 62.49
C ASP A 175 1.49 27.16 63.56
N GLN A 176 2.15 26.01 63.79
CA GLN A 176 2.78 25.66 65.08
C GLN A 176 3.79 24.51 64.94
#